data_AF-A0A1X2ERB6-F1
#
_entry.id   AF-A0A1X2ERB6-F1
#
_cell.length_a   1.000
_cell.length_b   1.000
_cell.length_c   1.000
_cell.angle_alpha   90.00
_cell.angle_beta   90.00
_cell.angle_gamma   90.00
#
_symmetry.space_group_name_H-M   'P 1'
#
loop_
_entity.id
_entity.type
_entity.pdbx_description
1 polymer ?
#
loop_
_entity_poly.entity_id
_entity_poly.type
_entity_poly.pdbx_seq_one_letter_code
_entity_poly.pdbx_strand_id
1 'polypeptide(L)'
;MPSIDIDRDAAHEAAQRELNKPIYPKDSLTKEIIDWFNELLYRLLEKAASVDGGWLTIAAVLTVTAIVVAVAVYIARRTMRTNRGGDYELFGAGQLTAAQHRATAESYAAEGNWAAAIRHRLRAVARQLEETGVLTPVPGRTANELATDAGEALPHLRGELARAATAFNDVTYGERPGTPEAYRMIADLDDHIRSRATGPATVGEPAALESWAQVR
;
A
#
# COMPACT_ATOMS: atom_id res chain seq x y z
N MET A 1 -19.49 50.79 -8.91
CA MET A 1 -19.82 49.35 -8.90
C MET A 1 -20.68 49.12 -7.68
N PRO A 2 -21.96 48.72 -7.79
CA PRO A 2 -22.75 48.42 -6.61
C PRO A 2 -22.19 47.13 -5.97
N SER A 3 -21.80 47.21 -4.70
CA SER A 3 -21.42 46.03 -3.91
C SER A 3 -22.67 45.21 -3.67
N ILE A 4 -22.69 43.98 -4.18
CA ILE A 4 -23.72 43.00 -3.87
C ILE A 4 -23.58 42.69 -2.38
N ASP A 5 -24.52 43.21 -1.58
CA ASP A 5 -24.59 42.91 -0.14
C ASP A 5 -25.37 41.59 0.02
N ILE A 6 -24.64 40.49 0.13
CA ILE A 6 -25.22 39.17 0.40
C ILE A 6 -25.12 38.95 1.91
N ASP A 7 -26.28 38.85 2.57
CA ASP A 7 -26.36 38.54 3.98
C ASP A 7 -25.75 37.16 4.29
N ARG A 8 -25.22 36.98 5.49
CA ARG A 8 -24.48 35.79 5.93
C ARG A 8 -25.27 34.50 5.70
N ASP A 9 -26.56 34.54 5.96
CA ASP A 9 -27.44 33.36 5.82
C ASP A 9 -27.67 33.01 4.35
N ALA A 10 -27.81 34.01 3.48
CA ALA A 10 -27.92 33.81 2.03
C ALA A 10 -26.62 33.27 1.42
N ALA A 11 -25.46 33.72 1.91
CA ALA A 11 -24.16 33.16 1.52
C ALA A 11 -23.99 31.72 2.02
N HIS A 12 -24.48 31.40 3.22
CA HIS A 12 -24.39 30.06 3.79
C HIS A 12 -25.26 29.05 3.03
N GLU A 13 -26.50 29.41 2.68
CA GLU A 13 -27.34 28.57 1.84
C GLU A 13 -26.79 28.40 0.43
N ALA A 14 -26.24 29.46 -0.17
CA ALA A 14 -25.61 29.38 -1.49
C ALA A 14 -24.42 28.41 -1.48
N ALA A 15 -23.60 28.45 -0.41
CA ALA A 15 -22.49 27.53 -0.23
C ALA A 15 -22.97 26.07 -0.01
N GLN A 16 -24.00 25.86 0.81
CA GLN A 16 -24.56 24.52 1.02
C GLN A 16 -25.16 23.93 -0.26
N ARG A 17 -25.85 24.75 -1.07
CA ARG A 17 -26.36 24.32 -2.38
C ARG A 17 -25.25 23.94 -3.35
N GLU A 18 -24.10 24.62 -3.30
CA GLU A 18 -22.95 24.27 -4.15
C GLU A 18 -22.24 23.01 -3.65
N LEU A 19 -22.08 22.84 -2.33
CA LEU A 19 -21.46 21.66 -1.72
C LEU A 19 -22.29 20.38 -1.86
N ASN A 20 -23.63 20.50 -1.90
CA ASN A 20 -24.53 19.37 -2.14
C ASN A 20 -24.65 18.99 -3.62
N LYS A 21 -24.00 19.70 -4.54
CA LYS A 21 -23.88 19.21 -5.91
C LYS A 21 -22.91 18.03 -5.90
N PRO A 22 -23.34 16.82 -6.29
CA PRO A 22 -22.43 15.70 -6.43
C PRO A 22 -21.52 15.98 -7.64
N ILE A 23 -20.33 16.56 -7.38
CA ILE A 23 -19.33 16.92 -8.40
C ILE A 23 -18.65 15.69 -9.03
N TYR A 24 -18.97 14.48 -8.57
CA TYR A 24 -18.55 13.23 -9.22
C TYR A 24 -19.74 12.27 -9.40
N PRO A 25 -20.43 12.30 -10.55
CA PRO A 25 -21.03 11.09 -11.06
C PRO A 25 -19.87 10.15 -11.40
N LYS A 26 -19.66 9.09 -10.61
CA LYS A 26 -18.77 8.00 -11.01
C LYS A 26 -19.51 7.14 -12.03
N ASP A 27 -19.65 7.69 -13.23
CA ASP A 27 -20.11 6.91 -14.36
C ASP A 27 -18.99 6.02 -14.90
N SER A 28 -19.46 4.84 -15.29
CA SER A 28 -19.00 3.93 -16.33
C SER A 28 -17.87 2.92 -16.13
N LEU A 29 -16.95 2.97 -15.16
CA LEU A 29 -15.94 1.87 -15.11
C LEU A 29 -16.56 0.51 -14.77
N THR A 30 -17.44 0.47 -13.77
CA THR A 30 -18.15 -0.77 -13.40
C THR A 30 -19.15 -1.19 -14.47
N LYS A 31 -19.79 -0.21 -15.11
CA LYS A 31 -20.79 -0.46 -16.16
C LYS A 31 -20.15 -1.00 -17.43
N GLU A 32 -19.02 -0.42 -17.87
CA GLU A 32 -18.23 -0.91 -19.00
C GLU A 32 -17.71 -2.33 -18.76
N ILE A 33 -17.31 -2.67 -17.52
CA ILE A 33 -16.89 -4.03 -17.17
C ILE A 33 -18.07 -5.01 -17.22
N ILE A 34 -19.24 -4.62 -16.71
CA ILE A 34 -20.46 -5.44 -16.72
C ILE A 34 -20.94 -5.65 -18.16
N ASP A 35 -20.95 -4.60 -18.98
CA ASP A 35 -21.37 -4.65 -20.37
C ASP A 35 -20.40 -5.51 -21.19
N TRP A 36 -19.08 -5.34 -20.98
CA TRP A 36 -18.07 -6.22 -21.59
C TRP A 36 -18.25 -7.69 -21.21
N PHE A 37 -18.57 -7.99 -19.94
CA PHE A 37 -18.77 -9.36 -19.46
C PHE A 37 -20.02 -10.01 -20.06
N ASN A 38 -21.13 -9.27 -20.12
CA ASN A 38 -22.36 -9.77 -20.74
C ASN A 38 -22.16 -10.06 -22.22
N GLU A 39 -21.44 -9.20 -22.94
CA GLU A 39 -21.15 -9.41 -24.36
C GLU A 39 -20.25 -10.62 -24.61
N LEU A 40 -19.29 -10.88 -23.71
CA LEU A 40 -18.48 -12.10 -23.76
C LEU A 40 -19.34 -13.38 -23.59
N LEU A 41 -20.29 -13.37 -22.64
CA LEU A 41 -21.20 -14.49 -22.42
C LEU A 41 -22.12 -14.73 -23.63
N TYR A 42 -22.68 -13.67 -24.22
CA TYR A 42 -23.51 -13.79 -25.40
C TYR A 42 -22.76 -14.39 -26.59
N ARG A 43 -21.54 -13.89 -26.87
CA ARG A 43 -20.70 -14.42 -27.96
C ARG A 43 -20.30 -15.88 -27.74
N LEU A 44 -20.15 -16.31 -26.49
CA LEU A 44 -19.87 -17.70 -26.14
C LEU A 44 -21.08 -18.61 -26.34
N LEU A 45 -22.26 -18.19 -25.89
CA LEU A 45 -23.50 -18.95 -26.07
C LEU A 45 -23.87 -19.07 -27.56
N GLU A 46 -23.73 -17.98 -28.31
CA GLU A 46 -24.00 -17.97 -29.76
C GLU A 46 -23.07 -18.92 -30.51
N LYS A 47 -21.75 -18.86 -30.22
CA LYS A 47 -20.79 -19.79 -30.82
C LYS A 47 -21.04 -21.24 -30.40
N ALA A 48 -21.39 -21.49 -29.15
CA ALA A 48 -21.72 -22.84 -28.67
C ALA A 48 -23.00 -23.40 -29.32
N ALA A 49 -23.97 -22.55 -29.64
CA ALA A 49 -25.20 -22.96 -30.32
C ALA A 49 -25.03 -23.17 -31.83
N SER A 50 -24.02 -22.54 -32.45
CA SER A 50 -23.80 -22.56 -33.91
C SER A 50 -22.86 -23.67 -34.42
N VAL A 51 -22.25 -24.47 -33.54
CA VAL A 51 -21.22 -25.44 -33.94
C VAL A 51 -21.67 -26.86 -33.66
N ASP A 52 -21.94 -27.62 -34.73
CA ASP A 52 -22.15 -29.06 -34.68
C ASP A 52 -20.88 -29.77 -34.16
N GLY A 53 -21.09 -30.62 -33.14
CA GLY A 53 -20.09 -31.05 -32.16
C GLY A 53 -18.90 -31.84 -32.72
N GLY A 54 -17.70 -31.32 -32.46
CA GLY A 54 -16.42 -32.02 -32.62
C GLY A 54 -15.32 -31.38 -31.77
N TRP A 55 -14.12 -31.97 -31.75
CA TRP A 55 -12.94 -31.54 -30.98
C TRP A 55 -12.58 -30.04 -31.07
N LEU A 56 -13.02 -29.34 -32.13
CA LEU A 56 -12.87 -27.90 -32.31
C LEU A 56 -13.70 -27.08 -31.30
N THR A 57 -14.88 -27.54 -30.88
CA THR A 57 -15.64 -26.88 -29.81
C THR A 57 -14.92 -27.03 -28.48
N ILE A 58 -14.36 -28.22 -28.21
CA ILE A 58 -13.59 -28.50 -27.00
C ILE A 58 -12.33 -27.62 -26.96
N ALA A 59 -11.59 -27.53 -28.06
CA ALA A 59 -10.40 -26.68 -28.16
C ALA A 59 -10.74 -25.19 -27.99
N ALA A 60 -11.85 -24.72 -28.57
CA ALA A 60 -12.31 -23.35 -28.42
C ALA A 60 -12.72 -23.04 -26.96
N VAL A 61 -13.47 -23.92 -26.33
CA VAL A 61 -13.88 -23.80 -24.92
C VAL A 61 -12.65 -23.80 -24.00
N LEU A 62 -11.69 -24.70 -24.21
CA LEU A 62 -10.45 -24.73 -23.44
C LEU A 62 -9.64 -23.44 -23.61
N THR A 63 -9.55 -22.92 -24.84
CA THR A 63 -8.82 -21.67 -25.11
C THR A 63 -9.47 -20.48 -24.41
N VAL A 64 -10.80 -20.37 -24.48
CA VAL A 64 -11.51 -19.29 -23.77
C VAL A 64 -11.39 -19.47 -22.26
N THR A 65 -11.49 -20.70 -21.75
CA THR A 65 -11.28 -20.98 -20.32
C THR A 65 -9.88 -20.57 -19.87
N ALA A 66 -8.84 -20.86 -20.66
CA ALA A 66 -7.48 -20.44 -20.37
C ALA A 66 -7.32 -18.90 -20.35
N ILE A 67 -7.97 -18.19 -21.28
CA ILE A 67 -7.97 -16.73 -21.31
C ILE A 67 -8.70 -16.16 -20.09
N VAL A 68 -9.86 -16.70 -19.73
CA VAL A 68 -10.62 -16.29 -18.54
C VAL A 68 -9.78 -16.51 -17.27
N VAL A 69 -9.12 -17.66 -17.13
CA VAL A 69 -8.23 -17.93 -16.00
C VAL A 69 -7.04 -16.96 -16.00
N ALA A 70 -6.42 -16.69 -17.15
CA ALA A 70 -5.31 -15.75 -17.25
C ALA A 70 -5.73 -14.31 -16.86
N VAL A 71 -6.89 -13.86 -17.31
CA VAL A 71 -7.46 -12.55 -16.95
C VAL A 71 -7.87 -12.51 -15.49
N ALA A 72 -8.49 -13.56 -14.96
CA ALA A 72 -8.84 -13.68 -13.55
C ALA A 72 -7.60 -13.65 -12.65
N VAL A 73 -6.52 -14.34 -13.03
CA VAL A 73 -5.24 -14.32 -12.33
C VAL A 73 -4.58 -12.94 -12.45
N TYR A 74 -4.64 -12.29 -13.62
CA TYR A 74 -4.14 -10.94 -13.82
C TYR A 74 -4.86 -9.92 -12.94
N ILE A 75 -6.20 -9.98 -12.91
CA ILE A 75 -7.04 -9.13 -12.05
C ILE A 75 -6.81 -9.48 -10.58
N ALA A 76 -6.80 -10.75 -10.18
CA ALA A 76 -6.52 -11.16 -8.81
C ALA A 76 -5.15 -10.67 -8.34
N ARG A 77 -4.10 -10.80 -9.17
CA ARG A 77 -2.77 -10.24 -8.86
C ARG A 77 -2.78 -8.71 -8.75
N ARG A 78 -3.61 -8.03 -9.54
CA ARG A 78 -3.77 -6.58 -9.51
C ARG A 78 -4.62 -6.09 -8.33
N THR A 79 -5.61 -6.87 -7.90
CA THR A 79 -6.55 -6.56 -6.81
C THR A 79 -6.04 -7.01 -5.45
N MET A 80 -5.18 -8.03 -5.38
CA MET A 80 -4.42 -8.37 -4.16
C MET A 80 -3.43 -7.26 -3.76
N ARG A 81 -3.14 -6.30 -4.65
CA ARG A 81 -2.45 -5.04 -4.32
C ARG A 81 -3.36 -3.99 -3.67
N THR A 82 -4.65 -4.26 -3.51
CA THR A 82 -5.65 -3.36 -2.91
C THR A 82 -6.56 -4.11 -1.94
N ASN A 83 -6.04 -4.91 -1.03
CA ASN A 83 -6.83 -5.30 0.15
C ASN A 83 -6.56 -4.29 1.28
N ARG A 84 -7.41 -3.27 1.31
CA ARG A 84 -7.54 -2.29 2.38
C ARG A 84 -8.45 -2.88 3.46
N GLY A 85 -7.96 -2.85 4.69
CA GLY A 85 -8.79 -2.74 5.91
C GLY A 85 -9.27 -4.05 6.53
N GLY A 86 -8.99 -4.20 7.82
CA GLY A 86 -9.68 -5.12 8.73
C GLY A 86 -8.76 -6.13 9.39
N ASP A 87 -8.76 -6.09 10.73
CA ASP A 87 -8.35 -7.17 11.63
C ASP A 87 -6.86 -7.28 11.96
N TYR A 88 -6.44 -6.31 12.76
CA TYR A 88 -5.37 -6.48 13.73
C TYR A 88 -5.78 -7.57 14.74
N GLU A 89 -4.82 -8.40 15.14
CA GLU A 89 -4.85 -9.37 16.27
C GLU A 89 -5.19 -10.86 16.03
N LEU A 90 -5.67 -11.33 14.86
CA LEU A 90 -5.95 -12.78 14.70
C LEU A 90 -5.23 -13.52 13.55
N PHE A 91 -4.44 -12.85 12.71
CA PHE A 91 -3.72 -13.49 11.60
C PHE A 91 -2.22 -13.15 11.60
N GLY A 92 -1.42 -13.98 12.26
CA GLY A 92 0.05 -14.00 12.11
C GLY A 92 0.55 -14.39 10.70
N ALA A 93 -0.32 -14.43 9.69
CA ALA A 93 -0.03 -14.88 8.33
C ALA A 93 -0.33 -13.84 7.22
N GLY A 94 -0.62 -12.58 7.57
CA GLY A 94 -1.16 -11.60 6.61
C GLY A 94 -0.27 -10.40 6.24
N GLN A 95 0.76 -10.08 7.02
CA GLN A 95 1.64 -8.92 6.78
C GLN A 95 3.06 -9.40 6.54
N LEU A 96 3.67 -8.94 5.45
CA LEU A 96 5.06 -9.27 5.15
C LEU A 96 5.97 -8.69 6.24
N THR A 97 6.94 -9.48 6.70
CA THR A 97 7.96 -9.01 7.64
C THR A 97 8.88 -7.97 6.98
N ALA A 98 9.63 -7.22 7.78
CA ALA A 98 10.61 -6.28 7.24
C ALA A 98 11.60 -6.99 6.28
N ALA A 99 12.07 -8.18 6.66
CA ALA A 99 12.96 -9.00 5.83
C ALA A 99 12.32 -9.44 4.50
N GLN A 100 11.05 -9.83 4.51
CA GLN A 100 10.34 -10.21 3.28
C GLN A 100 10.15 -9.01 2.34
N HIS A 101 9.86 -7.83 2.89
CA HIS A 101 9.81 -6.60 2.11
C HIS A 101 11.17 -6.27 1.48
N ARG A 102 12.29 -6.46 2.18
CA ARG A 102 13.65 -6.27 1.62
C ARG A 102 13.93 -7.23 0.47
N ALA A 103 13.70 -8.52 0.67
CA ALA A 103 13.94 -9.53 -0.37
C ALA A 103 13.11 -9.24 -1.63
N THR A 104 11.86 -8.81 -1.46
CA THR A 104 11.01 -8.39 -2.57
C THR A 104 11.55 -7.14 -3.26
N ALA A 105 12.05 -6.17 -2.48
CA ALA A 105 12.64 -4.95 -3.03
C ALA A 105 13.91 -5.24 -3.84
N GLU A 106 14.75 -6.16 -3.37
CA GLU A 106 15.98 -6.60 -4.05
C GLU A 106 15.68 -7.32 -5.36
N SER A 107 14.63 -8.16 -5.42
CA SER A 107 14.21 -8.79 -6.69
C SER A 107 13.80 -7.72 -7.72
N TYR A 108 12.99 -6.74 -7.33
CA TYR A 108 12.60 -5.67 -8.24
C TYR A 108 13.79 -4.79 -8.66
N ALA A 109 14.75 -4.56 -7.77
CA ALA A 109 15.98 -3.85 -8.10
C ALA A 109 16.81 -4.62 -9.14
N ALA A 110 16.93 -5.95 -9.00
CA ALA A 110 17.64 -6.80 -9.96
C ALA A 110 16.97 -6.82 -11.34
N GLU A 111 15.65 -6.67 -11.40
CA GLU A 111 14.86 -6.53 -12.63
C GLU A 111 14.90 -5.11 -13.23
N GLY A 112 15.54 -4.14 -12.57
CA GLY A 112 15.52 -2.73 -12.96
C GLY A 112 14.18 -2.02 -12.71
N ASN A 113 13.26 -2.64 -11.98
CA ASN A 113 11.99 -2.05 -11.58
C ASN A 113 12.14 -1.22 -10.30
N TRP A 114 12.83 -0.08 -10.44
CA TRP A 114 13.20 0.79 -9.31
C TRP A 114 11.99 1.35 -8.54
N ALA A 115 10.88 1.65 -9.22
CA ALA A 115 9.67 2.14 -8.56
C ALA A 115 9.05 1.09 -7.63
N ALA A 116 9.04 -0.19 -8.03
CA ALA A 116 8.60 -1.27 -7.14
C ALA A 116 9.62 -1.54 -6.02
N ALA A 117 10.91 -1.50 -6.34
CA ALA A 117 11.98 -1.66 -5.35
C ALA A 117 11.91 -0.61 -4.24
N ILE A 118 11.79 0.67 -4.58
CA ILE A 118 11.63 1.80 -3.64
C ILE A 118 10.40 1.60 -2.74
N ARG A 119 9.26 1.24 -3.34
CA ARG A 119 8.00 1.01 -2.61
C ARG A 119 8.09 -0.15 -1.61
N HIS A 120 8.82 -1.21 -1.93
CA HIS A 120 9.02 -2.33 -1.01
C HIS A 120 10.10 -2.03 0.04
N ARG A 121 11.18 -1.31 -0.31
CA ARG A 121 12.23 -0.95 0.65
C ARG A 121 11.72 0.03 1.71
N LEU A 122 10.91 1.03 1.36
CA LEU A 122 10.33 1.91 2.38
C LEU A 122 9.34 1.17 3.29
N ARG A 123 8.59 0.19 2.76
CA ARG A 123 7.74 -0.68 3.60
C ARG A 123 8.58 -1.55 4.54
N ALA A 124 9.75 -2.01 4.12
CA ALA A 124 10.68 -2.68 5.01
C ALA A 124 11.15 -1.78 6.16
N VAL A 125 11.47 -0.51 5.88
CA VAL A 125 11.84 0.48 6.91
C VAL A 125 10.71 0.68 7.91
N ALA A 126 9.49 0.95 7.43
CA ALA A 126 8.32 1.12 8.28
C ALA A 126 8.11 -0.11 9.18
N ARG A 127 8.14 -1.30 8.56
CA ARG A 127 7.93 -2.56 9.26
C ARG A 127 9.05 -2.87 10.26
N GLN A 128 10.29 -2.54 9.95
CA GLN A 128 11.42 -2.70 10.87
C GLN A 128 11.21 -1.84 12.12
N LEU A 129 10.82 -0.58 11.95
CA LEU A 129 10.57 0.34 13.07
C LEU A 129 9.41 -0.13 13.95
N GLU A 130 8.37 -0.72 13.35
CA GLU A 130 7.27 -1.36 14.07
C GLU A 130 7.68 -2.65 14.79
N GLU A 131 8.41 -3.55 14.12
CA GLU A 131 8.88 -4.82 14.67
C GLU A 131 9.85 -4.61 15.85
N THR A 132 10.65 -3.53 15.81
CA THR A 132 11.54 -3.16 16.92
C THR A 132 10.89 -2.30 18.00
N GLY A 133 9.61 -1.96 17.86
CA GLY A 133 8.88 -1.13 18.82
C GLY A 133 9.29 0.34 18.87
N VAL A 134 10.02 0.83 17.86
CA VAL A 134 10.37 2.26 17.73
C VAL A 134 9.12 3.06 17.37
N LEU A 135 8.23 2.47 16.57
CA LEU A 135 6.93 3.03 16.22
C LEU A 135 5.81 2.06 16.57
N THR A 136 4.69 2.60 17.04
CA THR A 136 3.45 1.84 17.14
C THR A 136 2.90 1.56 15.73
N PRO A 137 2.44 0.34 15.43
CA PRO A 137 1.79 0.02 14.17
C PRO A 137 0.49 0.81 14.00
N VAL A 138 0.33 1.50 12.87
CA VAL A 138 -0.88 2.26 12.54
C VAL A 138 -1.37 1.90 11.14
N PRO A 139 -2.61 1.40 10.98
CA PRO A 139 -3.14 1.11 9.67
C PRO A 139 -3.19 2.35 8.79
N GLY A 140 -2.64 2.24 7.58
CA GLY A 140 -2.71 3.31 6.58
C GLY A 140 -1.75 4.48 6.81
N ARG A 141 -0.77 4.37 7.72
CA ARG A 141 0.29 5.37 7.89
C ARG A 141 0.92 5.75 6.56
N THR A 142 0.94 7.04 6.26
CA THR A 142 1.55 7.60 5.05
C THR A 142 3.07 7.67 5.16
N ALA A 143 3.76 7.82 4.03
CA ALA A 143 5.21 7.98 4.02
C ALA A 143 5.68 9.25 4.76
N ASN A 144 4.90 10.33 4.69
CA ASN A 144 5.20 11.57 5.40
C ASN A 144 5.03 11.42 6.90
N GLU A 145 3.94 10.79 7.36
CA GLU A 145 3.74 10.49 8.78
C GLU A 145 4.83 9.56 9.30
N LEU A 146 5.21 8.53 8.53
CA LEU A 146 6.35 7.68 8.86
C LEU A 146 7.62 8.51 9.06
N ALA A 147 7.94 9.43 8.16
CA ALA A 147 9.14 10.25 8.25
C ALA A 147 9.11 11.22 9.43
N THR A 148 7.94 11.80 9.73
CA THR A 148 7.74 12.68 10.89
C THR A 148 7.89 11.89 12.18
N ASP A 149 7.09 10.84 12.39
CA ASP A 149 7.06 10.04 13.61
C ASP A 149 8.44 9.39 13.87
N ALA A 150 9.01 8.74 12.84
CA ALA A 150 10.35 8.14 12.96
C ALA A 150 11.42 9.21 13.17
N GLY A 151 11.25 10.40 12.60
CA GLY A 151 12.16 11.53 12.74
C GLY A 151 12.10 12.19 14.12
N GLU A 152 11.02 11.99 14.87
CA GLU A 152 10.94 12.35 16.29
C GLU A 152 11.68 11.33 17.16
N ALA A 153 11.49 10.03 16.90
CA ALA A 153 12.18 8.95 17.61
C ALA A 153 13.68 8.86 17.27
N LEU A 154 14.07 9.19 16.04
CA LEU A 154 15.43 9.11 15.51
C LEU A 154 15.88 10.44 14.87
N PRO A 155 16.14 11.50 15.67
CA PRO A 155 16.38 12.85 15.14
C PRO A 155 17.55 12.95 14.14
N HIS A 156 18.61 12.19 14.37
CA HIS A 156 19.78 12.09 13.49
C HIS A 156 19.47 11.56 12.07
N LEU A 157 18.41 10.78 11.89
CA LEU A 157 17.99 10.24 10.58
C LEU A 157 16.84 11.03 9.95
N ARG A 158 16.37 12.12 10.58
CA ARG A 158 15.21 12.90 10.11
C ARG A 158 15.35 13.35 8.66
N GLY A 159 16.55 13.77 8.26
CA GLY A 159 16.82 14.17 6.87
C GLY A 159 16.76 13.01 5.88
N GLU A 160 17.25 11.83 6.25
CA GLU A 160 17.17 10.62 5.42
C GLU A 160 15.74 10.12 5.29
N LEU A 161 15.00 10.07 6.41
CA LEU A 161 13.59 9.70 6.46
C LEU A 161 12.73 10.62 5.57
N ALA A 162 12.94 11.93 5.64
CA ALA A 162 12.23 12.89 4.79
C ALA A 162 12.52 12.65 3.30
N ARG A 163 13.80 12.46 2.92
CA ARG A 163 14.17 12.14 1.52
C ARG A 163 13.57 10.81 1.06
N ALA A 164 13.56 9.80 1.91
CA ALA A 164 12.96 8.50 1.61
C ALA A 164 11.44 8.60 1.36
N ALA A 165 10.73 9.40 2.17
CA ALA A 165 9.31 9.68 1.97
C ALA A 165 9.06 10.43 0.65
N THR A 166 9.88 11.43 0.33
CA THR A 166 9.80 12.13 -0.96
C THR A 166 10.00 11.17 -2.13
N ALA A 167 11.06 10.35 -2.11
CA ALA A 167 11.33 9.38 -3.16
C ALA A 167 10.19 8.37 -3.34
N PHE A 168 9.56 7.91 -2.25
CA PHE A 168 8.39 7.05 -2.31
C PHE A 168 7.18 7.75 -2.94
N ASN A 169 6.90 9.00 -2.55
CA ASN A 169 5.79 9.76 -3.09
C ASN A 169 5.99 10.06 -4.57
N ASP A 170 7.20 10.38 -4.99
CA ASP A 170 7.56 10.62 -6.39
C ASP A 170 7.24 9.43 -7.28
N VAL A 171 7.58 8.21 -6.85
CA VAL A 171 7.32 6.98 -7.64
C VAL A 171 5.89 6.44 -7.49
N THR A 172 5.19 6.80 -6.41
CA THR A 172 3.85 6.28 -6.12
C THR A 172 2.75 7.21 -6.63
N TYR A 173 2.94 8.51 -6.51
CA TYR A 173 1.96 9.56 -6.82
C TYR A 173 2.47 10.59 -7.82
N GLY A 174 3.79 10.81 -7.89
CA GLY A 174 4.40 11.81 -8.77
C GLY A 174 4.67 11.34 -10.21
N GLU A 175 4.27 10.11 -10.56
CA GLU A 175 4.51 9.47 -11.86
C GLU A 175 5.98 9.49 -12.32
N ARG A 176 6.93 9.64 -11.38
CA ARG A 176 8.35 9.67 -11.71
C ARG A 176 8.89 8.24 -11.83
N PRO A 177 9.76 7.97 -12.80
CA PRO A 177 10.52 6.72 -12.79
C PRO A 177 11.36 6.65 -11.52
N GLY A 178 11.37 5.49 -10.85
CA GLY A 178 12.31 5.26 -9.77
C GLY A 178 13.74 5.21 -10.31
N THR A 179 14.72 5.60 -9.49
CA THR A 179 16.14 5.55 -9.86
C THR A 179 16.92 4.58 -8.96
N PRO A 180 18.02 3.99 -9.45
CA PRO A 180 18.93 3.21 -8.62
C PRO A 180 19.45 4.01 -7.42
N GLU A 181 19.72 5.30 -7.60
CA GLU A 181 20.24 6.20 -6.57
C GLU A 181 19.21 6.40 -5.45
N ALA A 182 17.94 6.62 -5.80
CA ALA A 182 16.86 6.74 -4.83
C ALA A 182 16.62 5.43 -4.08
N TYR A 183 16.71 4.28 -4.75
CA TYR A 183 16.64 2.97 -4.10
C TYR A 183 17.79 2.75 -3.10
N ARG A 184 19.05 3.01 -3.51
CA ARG A 184 20.22 2.88 -2.64
C ARG A 184 20.11 3.76 -1.40
N MET A 185 19.68 5.01 -1.56
CA MET A 185 19.48 5.93 -0.43
C MET A 185 18.50 5.39 0.62
N ILE A 186 17.41 4.72 0.20
CA ILE A 186 16.47 4.09 1.14
C ILE A 186 17.05 2.78 1.71
N ALA A 187 17.85 2.07 0.92
CA ALA A 187 18.54 0.88 1.38
C ALA A 187 19.57 1.17 2.48
N ASP A 188 20.35 2.24 2.32
CA ASP A 188 21.32 2.73 3.30
C ASP A 188 20.61 3.18 4.59
N LEU A 189 19.47 3.88 4.49
CA LEU A 189 18.64 4.25 5.63
C LEU A 189 18.15 3.02 6.42
N ASP A 190 17.67 1.99 5.73
CA ASP A 190 17.24 0.73 6.35
C ASP A 190 18.40 0.04 7.09
N ASP A 191 19.60 0.07 6.51
CA ASP A 191 20.79 -0.49 7.14
C ASP A 191 21.26 0.33 8.36
N HIS A 192 21.19 1.66 8.31
CA HIS A 192 21.43 2.54 9.47
C HIS A 192 20.48 2.25 10.64
N ILE A 193 19.20 1.99 10.34
CA ILE A 193 18.20 1.63 11.36
C ILE A 193 18.52 0.26 11.96
N ARG A 194 18.89 -0.72 11.13
CA ARG A 194 19.20 -2.09 11.57
C ARG A 194 20.46 -2.17 12.42
N SER A 195 21.53 -1.46 12.06
CA SER A 195 22.79 -1.52 12.82
C SER A 195 22.61 -1.06 14.28
N ARG A 196 21.58 -0.26 14.55
CA ARG A 196 21.24 0.21 15.91
C ARG A 196 20.37 -0.77 16.69
N ALA A 197 19.46 -1.49 16.01
CA ALA A 197 18.64 -2.53 16.65
C ALA A 197 19.47 -3.70 17.20
N THR A 198 20.67 -3.91 16.67
CA THR A 198 21.67 -4.87 17.17
C THR A 198 22.59 -4.33 18.27
N GLY A 199 22.39 -3.09 18.74
CA GLY A 199 23.11 -2.56 19.92
C GLY A 199 22.71 -3.35 21.18
N PRO A 200 23.64 -3.62 22.12
CA PRO A 200 23.34 -4.46 23.27
C PRO A 200 22.17 -3.87 24.05
N ALA A 201 21.09 -4.65 24.18
CA ALA A 201 20.06 -4.40 25.16
C ALA A 201 20.79 -4.25 26.50
N THR A 202 20.84 -3.04 27.04
CA THR A 202 21.16 -2.84 28.45
C THR A 202 20.08 -3.58 29.22
N VAL A 203 20.38 -4.82 29.60
CA VAL A 203 19.62 -5.61 30.55
C VAL A 203 19.51 -4.72 31.77
N GLY A 204 18.32 -4.13 31.95
CA GLY A 204 17.98 -3.43 33.17
C GLY A 204 18.25 -4.38 34.31
N GLU A 205 19.19 -3.99 35.16
CA GLU A 205 19.51 -4.63 36.42
C GLU A 205 18.19 -4.99 37.13
N PRO A 206 17.94 -6.27 37.45
CA PRO A 206 16.74 -6.61 38.20
C PRO A 206 16.83 -5.88 39.53
N ALA A 207 15.93 -4.91 39.73
CA ALA A 207 15.73 -4.24 40.99
C ALA A 207 15.60 -5.32 42.07
N ALA A 208 16.61 -5.38 42.93
CA ALA A 208 16.59 -6.23 44.10
C ALA A 208 15.30 -5.91 44.87
N LEU A 209 14.43 -6.90 45.01
CA LEU A 209 13.30 -6.83 45.93
C LEU A 209 13.87 -6.67 47.34
N GLU A 210 13.96 -5.42 47.79
CA GLU A 210 14.34 -5.11 49.15
C GLU A 210 13.35 -5.79 50.12
N SER A 211 13.97 -6.57 50.99
CA SER A 211 13.42 -7.37 52.07
C SER A 211 12.42 -6.62 52.95
N TRP A 212 11.15 -6.97 52.84
CA TRP A 212 10.14 -6.67 53.86
C TRP A 212 9.84 -7.92 54.69
N ALA A 213 10.78 -8.33 55.53
CA ALA A 213 10.53 -9.33 56.58
C ALA A 213 11.63 -9.31 57.67
N GLN A 214 11.68 -8.25 58.49
CA GLN A 214 12.08 -8.37 59.89
C GLN A 214 11.42 -7.27 60.72
N VAL A 215 10.38 -7.62 61.48
CA VAL A 215 10.05 -6.94 62.75
C VAL A 215 9.79 -8.02 63.79
N ARG A 216 10.48 -7.82 64.91
CA ARG A 216 10.52 -8.60 66.16
C ARG A 216 9.16 -8.81 66.81
#